data_AF-A0A1Y4HLE9-F1
#
_entry.id   AF-A0A1Y4HLE9-F1
#
_cell.length_a   1.000
_cell.length_b   1.000
_cell.length_c   1.000
_cell.angle_alpha   90.00
_cell.angle_beta   90.00
_cell.angle_gamma   90.00
#
_symmetry.space_group_name_H-M   'P 1'
#
loop_
_entity.id
_entity.type
_entity.pdbx_description
1 polymer ?
#
loop_
_entity_poly.entity_id
_entity_poly.type
_entity_poly.pdbx_seq_one_letter_code
_entity_poly.pdbx_strand_id
1 'polypeptide(L)'
;MKLSINIFRRKQKEEAYIGKYLTRRKPEGCAQKAVYISRENHEAVKRIVGIAGGHGMTISGYIDRILSEHLEQHGEELESLSSRKRHGVVEQITISQW
;
A
#
# COMPACT_ATOMS: atom_id res chain seq x y z
N MET A 1 28.75 10.54 -21.33
CA MET A 1 27.41 10.07 -21.77
C MET A 1 26.73 9.03 -20.89
N LYS A 2 27.43 8.23 -20.05
CA LYS A 2 26.76 7.24 -19.16
C LYS A 2 25.99 7.84 -17.97
N LEU A 3 26.43 9.01 -17.47
CA LEU A 3 25.82 9.69 -16.33
C LEU A 3 24.40 10.20 -16.62
N SER A 4 24.16 10.75 -17.82
CA SER A 4 22.85 11.29 -18.21
C SER A 4 21.77 10.20 -18.33
N ILE A 5 22.12 8.99 -18.77
CA ILE A 5 21.20 7.85 -18.86
C ILE A 5 20.75 7.40 -17.46
N ASN A 6 21.67 7.35 -16.49
CA ASN A 6 21.32 6.98 -15.11
C ASN A 6 20.46 8.04 -14.42
N ILE A 7 20.71 9.32 -14.69
CA ILE A 7 19.88 10.42 -14.17
C ILE A 7 18.45 10.31 -14.73
N PHE A 8 18.31 10.06 -16.05
CA PHE A 8 17.00 9.90 -16.67
C PHE A 8 16.22 8.70 -16.14
N ARG A 9 16.88 7.53 -16.02
CA ARG A 9 16.25 6.32 -15.44
C ARG A 9 15.86 6.51 -13.97
N ARG A 10 16.64 7.27 -13.19
CA ARG A 10 16.29 7.58 -11.79
C ARG A 10 15.06 8.49 -11.71
N LYS A 11 15.01 9.53 -12.55
CA LYS A 11 13.87 10.45 -12.61
C LYS A 11 12.58 9.73 -13.00
N GLN A 12 12.63 8.84 -13.99
CA GLN A 12 11.48 8.04 -14.40
C GLN A 12 10.98 7.11 -13.28
N LYS A 13 11.88 6.51 -12.50
CA LYS A 13 11.50 5.68 -11.33
C LYS A 13 10.84 6.49 -10.23
N GLU A 14 11.34 7.70 -9.98
CA GLU A 14 10.78 8.63 -9.00
C GLU A 14 9.37 9.07 -9.41
N GLU A 15 9.18 9.48 -10.66
CA GLU A 15 7.87 9.84 -11.22
C GLU A 15 6.89 8.66 -11.18
N ALA A 16 7.35 7.44 -11.48
CA ALA A 16 6.53 6.24 -11.38
C ALA A 16 6.11 5.94 -9.93
N TYR A 17 7.02 6.12 -8.97
CA TYR A 17 6.71 5.94 -7.54
C TYR A 17 5.68 6.97 -7.06
N ILE A 18 5.89 8.25 -7.41
CA ILE A 18 4.99 9.34 -7.07
C ILE A 18 3.60 9.07 -7.67
N GLY A 19 3.53 8.76 -8.97
CA GLY A 19 2.27 8.46 -9.66
C GLY A 19 1.53 7.27 -9.05
N LYS A 20 2.26 6.24 -8.62
CA LYS A 20 1.66 5.01 -8.08
C LYS A 20 1.17 5.15 -6.65
N TYR A 21 1.97 5.77 -5.77
CA TYR A 21 1.74 5.74 -4.32
C TYR A 21 1.41 7.09 -3.70
N LEU A 22 1.72 8.20 -4.38
CA LEU A 22 1.64 9.55 -3.82
C LEU A 22 0.56 10.43 -4.49
N THR A 23 -0.23 9.85 -5.41
CA THR A 23 -1.34 10.56 -6.09
C THR A 23 -2.60 10.57 -5.24
N ARG A 24 -3.32 11.70 -5.22
CA ARG A 24 -4.61 11.82 -4.52
C ARG A 24 -5.56 10.69 -4.93
N ARG A 25 -5.90 9.83 -3.97
CA ARG A 25 -7.05 8.94 -4.08
C ARG A 25 -7.82 9.02 -2.77
N LYS A 26 -9.11 9.30 -2.87
CA LYS A 26 -10.00 9.12 -1.73
C LYS A 26 -10.34 7.64 -1.68
N PRO A 27 -10.28 6.98 -0.52
CA PRO A 27 -10.82 5.63 -0.41
C PRO A 27 -12.27 5.65 -0.89
N GLU A 28 -12.65 4.64 -1.66
CA GLU A 28 -13.99 4.50 -2.21
C GLU A 28 -14.94 4.15 -1.06
N GLY A 29 -15.67 5.15 -0.56
CA GLY A 29 -16.59 5.01 0.58
C GLY A 29 -16.12 5.71 1.86
N CYS A 30 -17.06 5.91 2.79
CA CYS A 30 -16.78 6.55 4.09
C CYS A 30 -16.35 5.56 5.19
N ALA A 31 -16.22 4.27 4.89
CA ALA A 31 -15.91 3.24 5.88
C ALA A 31 -14.40 3.08 6.06
N GLN A 32 -13.79 3.90 6.93
CA GLN A 32 -12.40 3.73 7.34
C GLN A 32 -12.32 2.93 8.65
N LYS A 33 -11.34 2.02 8.75
CA LYS A 33 -11.01 1.30 9.98
C LYS A 33 -9.69 1.83 10.54
N ALA A 34 -9.64 2.08 11.85
CA ALA A 34 -8.42 2.48 12.53
C ALA A 34 -7.50 1.27 12.73
N VAL A 35 -6.20 1.45 12.45
CA VAL A 35 -5.17 0.43 12.65
C VAL A 35 -4.02 1.05 13.45
N TYR A 36 -3.46 0.29 14.38
CA TYR A 36 -2.26 0.68 15.09
C TYR A 36 -1.01 0.25 14.31
N ILE A 37 -0.07 1.18 14.18
CA ILE A 37 1.26 0.92 13.65
C ILE A 37 2.29 1.41 14.66
N SER A 38 3.53 0.93 14.54
CA SER A 38 4.61 1.41 15.41
C SER A 38 4.82 2.92 15.23
N ARG A 39 5.35 3.57 16.26
CA ARG A 39 5.66 5.00 16.23
C ARG A 39 6.67 5.31 15.12
N GLU A 40 7.65 4.44 14.95
CA GLU A 40 8.71 4.57 13.95
C GLU A 40 8.12 4.54 12.53
N ASN A 41 7.19 3.62 12.28
CA ASN A 41 6.49 3.52 11.00
C ASN A 41 5.60 4.72 10.77
N HIS A 42 4.86 5.17 11.79
CA HIS A 42 4.04 6.37 11.71
C HIS A 42 4.88 7.60 11.33
N GLU A 43 6.01 7.82 11.99
CA GLU A 43 6.90 8.94 11.68
C GLU A 43 7.53 8.83 10.29
N ALA A 44 7.87 7.62 9.85
CA ALA A 44 8.37 7.39 8.49
C ALA A 44 7.31 7.73 7.43
N VAL A 45 6.09 7.23 7.58
CA VAL A 45 4.97 7.50 6.68
C VAL A 45 4.63 8.99 6.68
N LYS A 46 4.59 9.62 7.87
CA LYS A 46 4.36 11.06 7.99
C LYS A 46 5.39 11.89 7.22
N ARG A 47 6.67 11.53 7.28
CA ARG A 47 7.72 12.20 6.47
C ARG A 47 7.48 12.03 4.97
N ILE A 48 7.17 10.81 4.51
CA ILE A 48 6.91 10.53 3.09
C ILE A 48 5.72 11.33 2.58
N VAL A 49 4.60 11.30 3.29
CA VAL A 49 3.39 12.05 2.93
C VAL A 49 3.64 13.57 3.01
N GLY A 50 4.42 14.04 3.98
CA GLY A 50 4.81 15.43 4.10
C GLY A 50 5.61 15.93 2.90
N ILE A 51 6.55 15.13 2.39
CA ILE A 51 7.32 15.43 1.17
C ILE A 51 6.38 15.42 -0.05
N ALA A 52 5.40 14.52 -0.07
CA ALA A 52 4.40 14.40 -1.13
C ALA A 52 3.25 15.43 -1.04
N GLY A 53 3.31 16.38 -0.08
CA GLY A 53 2.21 17.25 0.33
C GLY A 53 1.55 18.10 -0.78
N GLY A 54 2.20 18.24 -1.93
CA GLY A 54 1.62 18.90 -3.11
C GLY A 54 0.50 18.11 -3.81
N HIS A 55 0.42 16.79 -3.62
CA HIS A 55 -0.52 15.92 -4.32
C HIS A 55 -1.78 15.55 -3.51
N GLY A 56 -1.98 16.14 -2.33
CA GLY A 56 -3.16 15.86 -1.50
C GLY A 56 -3.22 14.43 -0.94
N MET A 57 -2.06 13.79 -0.81
CA MET A 57 -1.90 12.47 -0.19
C MET A 57 -2.13 12.54 1.33
N THR A 58 -2.69 11.47 1.89
CA THR A 58 -2.90 11.33 3.34
C THR A 58 -2.18 10.09 3.87
N ILE A 59 -1.88 10.06 5.16
CA ILE A 59 -1.31 8.88 5.82
C ILE A 59 -2.18 7.65 5.58
N SER A 60 -3.50 7.79 5.77
CA SER A 60 -4.46 6.71 5.54
C SER A 60 -4.46 6.22 4.10
N GLY A 61 -4.49 7.14 3.12
CA GLY A 61 -4.49 6.77 1.70
C GLY A 61 -3.17 6.10 1.25
N TYR A 62 -2.04 6.52 1.81
CA TYR A 62 -0.74 5.91 1.51
C TYR A 62 -0.66 4.48 2.06
N ILE A 63 -1.10 4.27 3.31
CA ILE A 63 -1.12 2.94 3.94
C ILE A 63 -2.08 2.02 3.21
N ASP A 64 -3.28 2.51 2.88
CA ASP A 64 -4.30 1.75 2.15
C ASP A 64 -3.80 1.26 0.78
N ARG A 65 -3.04 2.11 0.06
CA ARG A 65 -2.41 1.76 -1.22
C ARG A 65 -1.39 0.63 -1.08
N ILE A 66 -0.50 0.74 -0.09
CA ILE A 66 0.53 -0.27 0.18
C ILE A 66 -0.14 -1.59 0.56
N LEU A 67 -1.15 -1.54 1.43
CA LEU A 67 -1.85 -2.72 1.89
C LEU A 67 -2.59 -3.41 0.75
N SER A 68 -3.31 -2.65 -0.08
CA SER A 68 -4.02 -3.18 -1.24
C SER A 68 -3.07 -3.88 -2.21
N GLU A 69 -1.96 -3.23 -2.57
CA GLU A 69 -0.96 -3.84 -3.46
C GLU A 69 -0.31 -5.09 -2.85
N HIS A 70 0.01 -5.04 -1.56
CA HIS A 70 0.58 -6.19 -0.87
C HIS A 70 -0.39 -7.38 -0.87
N LEU A 71 -1.68 -7.12 -0.63
CA LEU A 71 -2.73 -8.15 -0.67
C LEU A 71 -2.98 -8.67 -2.09
N GLU A 72 -2.95 -7.81 -3.11
CA GLU A 72 -3.07 -8.23 -4.51
C GLU A 72 -1.87 -9.11 -4.94
N GLN A 73 -0.65 -8.76 -4.53
CA GLN A 73 0.57 -9.48 -4.92
C GLN A 73 0.76 -10.79 -4.16
N HIS A 74 0.38 -10.82 -2.88
CA HIS A 74 0.62 -11.97 -2.00
C HIS A 74 -0.64 -12.69 -1.56
N GLY A 75 -1.82 -12.30 -2.06
CA GLY A 75 -3.10 -12.90 -1.69
C GLY A 75 -3.13 -14.40 -1.94
N GLU A 76 -2.62 -14.86 -3.08
CA GLU A 76 -2.57 -16.30 -3.43
C GLU A 76 -1.62 -17.09 -2.51
N GLU A 77 -0.46 -16.53 -2.17
CA GLU A 77 0.48 -17.15 -1.21
C GLU A 77 -0.15 -17.22 0.19
N LEU A 78 -0.87 -16.17 0.59
CA LEU A 78 -1.56 -16.10 1.87
C LEU A 78 -2.72 -17.11 1.93
N GLU A 79 -3.47 -17.26 0.84
CA GLU A 79 -4.53 -18.26 0.71
C GLU A 79 -3.98 -19.68 0.71
N SER A 80 -2.81 -19.92 0.12
CA SER A 80 -2.13 -21.22 0.14
C SER A 80 -1.65 -21.62 1.55
N LEU A 81 -1.22 -20.65 2.36
CA LEU A 81 -0.86 -20.86 3.76
C LEU A 81 -2.11 -21.01 4.65
N SER A 82 -3.17 -20.27 4.33
CA SER A 82 -4.46 -20.37 5.01
C SER A 82 -5.14 -21.71 4.71
N SER A 83 -5.14 -22.20 3.47
CA SER A 83 -5.66 -23.54 3.11
C SER A 83 -4.84 -24.66 3.76
N ARG A 84 -3.51 -24.50 3.89
CA ARG A 84 -2.67 -25.44 4.65
C ARG A 84 -2.97 -25.45 6.16
N LYS A 85 -3.40 -24.32 6.74
CA LYS A 85 -3.88 -24.24 8.13
C LYS A 85 -5.35 -24.69 8.30
N ARG A 86 -6.18 -24.59 7.25
CA ARG A 86 -7.59 -25.00 7.23
C ARG A 86 -7.81 -26.52 7.19
N HIS A 87 -6.74 -27.33 7.20
CA HIS A 87 -6.82 -28.75 7.56
C HIS A 87 -6.73 -29.00 9.08
N GLY A 88 -6.97 -27.96 9.89
CA GLY A 88 -7.05 -28.07 11.35
C GLY A 88 -8.22 -27.34 12.01
N VAL A 89 -8.90 -26.39 11.36
CA VAL A 89 -10.13 -25.78 11.89
C VAL A 89 -11.05 -25.33 10.74
N VAL A 90 -12.27 -25.86 10.85
CA VAL A 90 -13.49 -25.76 10.06
C VAL A 90 -13.92 -24.34 9.63
N GLU A 91 -14.31 -24.26 8.35
CA GLU A 91 -15.36 -23.47 7.68
C GLU A 91 -15.40 -21.93 7.65
N GLN A 92 -15.54 -21.44 6.40
CA GLN A 92 -16.44 -20.37 5.94
C GLN A 92 -16.26 -18.98 6.58
N ILE A 93 -15.43 -18.14 5.95
CA ILE A 93 -15.78 -16.72 5.80
C ILE A 93 -15.85 -16.45 4.31
N THR A 94 -17.08 -16.58 3.82
CA THR A 94 -17.53 -16.16 2.51
C THR A 94 -17.17 -14.70 2.28
N ILE A 95 -16.50 -14.46 1.16
CA ILE A 95 -16.39 -13.17 0.49
C ILE A 95 -17.81 -12.75 0.13
N SER A 96 -18.45 -11.96 0.99
CA SER A 96 -19.68 -11.25 0.66
C SER A 96 -19.86 -10.12 1.65
N GLN A 97 -19.86 -8.91 1.10
CA GLN A 97 -20.17 -7.63 1.74
C GLN A 97 -19.15 -7.21 2.79
N TRP A 98 -18.30 -6.25 2.43
CA TRP A 98 -18.18 -4.91 3.03
C TRP A 98 -17.24 -4.08 2.16
#